data_AF-A0A8E0IPU9-F1
#
_entry.id   AF-A0A8E0IPU9-F1
#
_cell.length_a   1.000
_cell.length_b   1.000
_cell.length_c   1.000
_cell.angle_alpha   90.00
_cell.angle_beta   90.00
_cell.angle_gamma   90.00
#
_symmetry.space_group_name_H-M   'P 1'
#
loop_
_entity.id
_entity.type
_entity.pdbx_description
1 polymer ?
#
loop_
_entity_poly.entity_id
_entity_poly.type
_entity_poly.pdbx_seq_one_letter_code
_entity_poly.pdbx_strand_id
1 'polypeptide(L)' 'GEYWVMSKSQQQYDYIRLLAKNNQWTPQKTQELGNIIDSLESVSPTKQTLTTTYQHIWGYFKKMYR' A
#
# COMPACT_ATOMS: atom_id res chain seq x y z
N GLY A 1 -5.15 3.62 -4.47
CA GLY A 1 -5.74 2.83 -3.37
C GLY A 1 -4.68 1.98 -2.70
N GLU A 2 -4.87 1.56 -1.44
CA GLU A 2 -3.88 0.82 -0.64
C GLU A 2 -3.33 -0.44 -1.35
N TYR A 3 -4.21 -1.23 -1.97
CA TYR A 3 -3.80 -2.43 -2.73
C TYR A 3 -3.03 -2.12 -4.02
N TRP A 4 -3.24 -0.95 -4.62
CA TRP A 4 -2.45 -0.51 -5.78
C TRP A 4 -0.99 -0.27 -5.39
N VAL A 5 -0.76 0.37 -4.23
CA VAL A 5 0.59 0.55 -3.67
C VAL A 5 1.22 -0.82 -3.38
N MET A 6 0.50 -1.71 -2.69
CA MET A 6 0.97 -3.06 -2.39
C MET A 6 1.34 -3.85 -3.65
N SER A 7 0.55 -3.71 -4.72
CA SER A 7 0.81 -4.39 -6.00
C SER A 7 2.09 -3.95 -6.68
N LYS A 8 2.61 -2.76 -6.35
CA LYS A 8 3.84 -2.20 -6.91
C LYS A 8 5.02 -2.32 -5.95
N SER A 9 4.80 -2.18 -4.64
CA SER A 9 5.81 -2.37 -3.60
C SER A 9 5.19 -2.63 -2.23
N GLN A 10 5.46 -3.81 -1.68
CA GLN A 10 5.08 -4.16 -0.30
C GLN A 10 5.76 -3.23 0.71
N GLN A 11 7.02 -2.87 0.48
CA GLN A 11 7.79 -1.99 1.36
C GLN A 11 7.15 -0.60 1.45
N GLN A 12 6.76 -0.01 0.32
CA GLN A 12 6.12 1.32 0.31
C GLN A 12 4.73 1.27 0.93
N TYR A 13 3.99 0.19 0.72
CA TYR A 13 2.72 -0.03 1.39
C TYR A 13 2.88 -0.07 2.92
N ASP A 14 3.84 -0.85 3.44
CA ASP A 14 4.08 -0.94 4.88
C ASP A 14 4.55 0.40 5.46
N TYR A 15 5.37 1.15 4.71
CA TYR A 15 5.79 2.49 5.09
C TYR A 15 4.61 3.46 5.19
N ILE A 16 3.71 3.48 4.20
CA ILE A 16 2.50 4.31 4.24
C ILE A 16 1.62 3.98 5.44
N ARG A 17 1.53 2.70 5.85
CA ARG A 17 0.79 2.32 7.07
C ARG A 17 1.44 2.87 8.35
N LEU A 18 2.77 2.90 8.40
CA LEU A 18 3.49 3.54 9.50
C LEU A 18 3.30 5.06 9.49
N LEU A 19 3.33 5.68 8.31
CA LEU A 19 3.09 7.11 8.12
C LEU A 19 1.69 7.52 8.63
N ALA A 20 0.68 6.70 8.31
CA ALA A 20 -0.71 6.85 8.72
C ALA A 20 -0.99 6.47 10.18
N LYS A 21 0.01 5.94 10.92
CA LYS A 21 -0.17 5.54 12.32
C LYS A 21 -0.63 6.72 13.17
N ASN A 22 -1.57 6.45 14.09
CA ASN A 22 -2.24 7.43 14.94
C ASN A 22 -3.08 8.48 14.19
N ASN A 23 -3.30 8.29 12.87
CA ASN A 23 -4.15 9.14 12.03
C ASN A 23 -3.79 10.65 12.04
N GLN A 24 -2.54 10.97 12.36
CA GLN A 24 -2.04 12.35 12.36
C GLN A 24 -1.37 12.65 11.02
N TRP A 25 -2.08 13.38 10.16
CA TRP A 25 -1.61 13.83 8.85
C TRP A 25 -1.11 15.27 8.95
N THR A 26 0.21 15.41 9.03
CA THR A 26 0.88 16.71 8.92
C THR A 26 1.18 17.02 7.45
N PRO A 27 1.41 18.29 7.08
CA PRO A 27 1.79 18.64 5.71
C PRO A 27 2.99 17.86 5.19
N GLN A 28 3.98 17.58 6.04
CA GLN A 28 5.17 16.81 5.69
C GLN A 28 4.82 15.37 5.32
N LYS A 29 3.95 14.71 6.09
CA LYS A 29 3.49 13.34 5.77
C LYS A 29 2.66 13.31 4.49
N THR A 30 1.84 14.32 4.25
CA THR A 30 1.07 14.42 3.00
C THR A 30 2.00 14.58 1.80
N GLN A 31 3.03 15.41 1.91
CA GLN A 31 4.04 15.56 0.87
C GLN A 31 4.80 14.26 0.62
N GLU A 32 5.20 13.57 1.69
CA GLU A 32 5.91 12.30 1.61
C GLU A 32 5.06 11.20 0.95
N LEU A 33 3.77 11.13 1.30
CA LEU A 33 2.82 10.25 0.64
C LEU A 33 2.73 10.54 -0.87
N GLY A 34 2.66 11.83 -1.25
CA GLY A 34 2.66 12.24 -2.66
C GLY A 34 3.90 11.75 -3.41
N ASN A 35 5.08 12.00 -2.84
CA ASN A 35 6.35 11.55 -3.43
C ASN A 35 6.40 10.03 -3.64
N ILE A 36 5.86 9.25 -2.69
CA ILE A 36 5.79 7.80 -2.81
C ILE A 36 4.87 7.41 -3.97
N ILE A 37 3.69 8.02 -4.08
CA ILE A 37 2.74 7.74 -5.17
C ILE A 37 3.39 8.03 -6.52
N ASP A 38 4.00 9.20 -6.69
CA ASP A 38 4.67 9.62 -7.91
C ASP A 38 5.80 8.63 -8.29
N SER A 39 6.60 8.21 -7.31
CA SER A 39 7.68 7.23 -7.53
C SER A 39 7.18 5.87 -8.01
N LEU A 40 5.95 5.50 -7.65
CA LEU A 40 5.36 4.21 -7.98
C LEU A 40 4.67 4.20 -9.33
N GLU A 41 4.41 5.35 -9.96
CA GLU A 41 3.76 5.41 -11.27
C GLU A 41 4.53 4.61 -12.33
N SER A 42 5.86 4.76 -12.35
CA SER A 42 6.77 4.05 -13.27
C SER A 42 7.06 2.60 -12.89
N VAL A 43 6.64 2.15 -11.70
CA VAL A 43 6.93 0.79 -11.21
C VAL A 43 5.88 -0.19 -11.73
N SER A 44 6.29 -1.14 -12.57
CA SER A 44 5.40 -2.22 -13.02
C SER A 44 5.30 -3.31 -11.96
N PRO A 45 4.08 -3.77 -11.61
CA PRO A 45 3.89 -4.93 -10.74
C PRO A 45 4.62 -6.17 -11.25
N THR A 46 5.11 -6.99 -10.32
CA THR A 46 5.64 -8.31 -10.63
C THR A 46 4.61 -9.38 -10.32
N LYS A 47 4.80 -10.60 -10.85
CA LYS A 47 3.95 -11.74 -10.47
C LYS A 47 3.92 -11.97 -8.95
N GLN A 48 5.04 -11.72 -8.27
CA GLN A 48 5.15 -11.86 -6.83
C GLN A 48 4.29 -10.82 -6.09
N THR A 49 4.44 -9.52 -6.41
CA THR A 49 3.68 -8.45 -5.73
C THR A 49 2.18 -8.57 -5.99
N LEU A 50 1.78 -8.99 -7.20
CA LEU A 50 0.39 -9.30 -7.52
C LEU A 50 -0.12 -10.46 -6.67
N THR A 51 0.63 -11.56 -6.57
CA THR A 51 0.25 -12.73 -5.77
C THR A 51 0.04 -12.35 -4.30
N THR A 52 0.97 -11.58 -3.73
CA THR A 52 0.86 -11.06 -2.35
C THR A 52 -0.39 -10.20 -2.18
N THR A 53 -0.66 -9.30 -3.13
CA THR A 53 -1.84 -8.42 -3.10
C THR A 53 -3.14 -9.23 -3.11
N TYR A 54 -3.24 -10.24 -3.99
CA TYR A 54 -4.40 -11.14 -4.04
C TYR A 54 -4.59 -11.92 -2.74
N GLN A 55 -3.51 -12.45 -2.16
CA GLN A 55 -3.58 -13.17 -0.88
C GLN A 55 -4.08 -12.27 0.26
N HIS A 56 -3.66 -10.99 0.28
CA HIS A 56 -4.14 -10.01 1.25
C HIS A 56 -5.63 -9.71 1.09
N ILE A 57 -6.08 -9.45 -0.13
CA ILE A 57 -7.50 -9.22 -0.44
C ILE A 57 -8.35 -10.44 -0.05
N TRP A 58 -7.91 -11.65 -0.43
CA TRP A 58 -8.59 -12.89 -0.06
C TRP A 58 -8.64 -13.11 1.46
N GLY A 59 -7.54 -12.82 2.16
CA GLY A 59 -7.47 -12.87 3.61
C GLY A 59 -8.47 -11.92 4.29
N TYR A 60 -8.66 -10.72 3.73
CA TYR A 60 -9.67 -9.78 4.20
C TYR A 60 -11.10 -10.31 4.02
N PHE A 61 -11.45 -10.80 2.82
CA PHE A 61 -12.76 -11.39 2.57
C PHE A 61 -13.05 -12.58 3.50
N LYS A 62 -12.09 -13.49 3.68
CA LYS A 62 -12.26 -14.63 4.60
C LYS A 62 -12.55 -14.23 6.04
N LYS A 63 -12.04 -13.08 6.51
CA LYS A 63 -12.33 -12.55 7.85
C LYS A 63 -13.72 -11.95 7.95
N MET A 64 -14.22 -11.33 6.89
CA MET A 64 -15.55 -10.73 6.87
C MET A 64 -16.68 -11.76 6.90
N TYR A 65 -16.45 -12.93 6.30
CA TYR A 65 -17.43 -14.03 6.25
C TYR A 65 -17.21 -15.10 7.33
N ARG A 66 -16.46 -14.77 8.38
CA ARG A 66 -16.27 -15.59 9.58
C ARG A 66 -17.04 -14.99 10.73
#